data_AF-A0A2L0EYT2-F1
#
_entry.id   AF-A0A2L0EYT2-F1
#
_cell.length_a   1.000
_cell.length_b   1.000
_cell.length_c   1.000
_cell.angle_alpha   90.00
_cell.angle_beta   90.00
_cell.angle_gamma   90.00
#
_symmetry.space_group_name_H-M   'P 1'
#
loop_
_entity.id
_entity.type
_entity.pdbx_description
1 polymer ?
#
loop_
_entity_poly.entity_id
_entity_poly.type
_entity_poly.pdbx_seq_one_letter_code
_entity_poly.pdbx_strand_id
1 'polypeptide(L)'
;MRYADTAACQSGGHCRLCRDRESGRKFRLAVLQDFEVPGGEVDFECPHGIPWDTDVEVSRFSGAITRARAAAHGALSVLRTSLGVGLLPRPEVEARLSVCRRCPGGLAVMRGDDVYTCGRLLEVHREQGRSTCGCVLRMKAVDAEEDCPNAWWPRAG
;
A
#
# COMPACT_ATOMS: atom_id res chain seq x y z
N MET A 1 13.07 12.20 -2.09
CA MET A 1 12.34 11.90 -0.83
C MET A 1 12.92 10.63 -0.25
N ARG A 2 13.28 10.61 1.04
CA ARG A 2 13.87 9.43 1.68
C ARG A 2 12.80 8.39 2.00
N TYR A 3 13.09 7.13 1.70
CA TYR A 3 12.19 6.02 2.02
C TYR A 3 11.86 5.95 3.51
N ALA A 4 12.84 6.24 4.37
CA ALA A 4 12.69 6.27 5.83
C ALA A 4 11.61 7.26 6.30
N ASP A 5 11.36 8.34 5.55
CA ASP A 5 10.38 9.37 5.92
C ASP A 5 8.96 9.01 5.44
N THR A 6 8.79 7.92 4.69
CA THR A 6 7.48 7.50 4.17
C THR A 6 6.62 6.85 5.24
N ALA A 7 5.30 7.06 5.16
CA ALA A 7 4.35 6.37 6.02
C ALA A 7 4.43 4.84 5.87
N ALA A 8 4.78 4.33 4.68
CA ALA A 8 5.03 2.91 4.43
C ALA A 8 6.17 2.35 5.32
N CYS A 9 7.31 3.04 5.41
CA CYS A 9 8.41 2.64 6.29
C CYS A 9 8.03 2.80 7.77
N GLN A 10 7.45 3.94 8.13
CA GLN A 10 7.09 4.27 9.51
C GLN A 10 6.03 3.34 10.12
N SER A 11 5.17 2.76 9.28
CA SER A 11 4.13 1.83 9.74
C SER A 11 4.68 0.49 10.27
N GLY A 12 5.92 0.12 9.91
CA GLY A 12 6.48 -1.20 10.17
C GLY A 12 5.82 -2.36 9.42
N GLY A 13 4.75 -2.10 8.65
CA GLY A 13 3.93 -3.12 8.00
C GLY A 13 4.66 -3.93 6.93
N HIS A 14 5.76 -3.40 6.40
CA HIS A 14 6.60 -4.03 5.39
C HIS A 14 7.97 -4.48 5.93
N CYS A 15 8.25 -4.36 7.24
CA CYS A 15 9.57 -4.69 7.79
C CYS A 15 9.98 -6.12 7.48
N ARG A 16 9.09 -7.10 7.67
CA ARG A 16 9.37 -8.51 7.35
C ARG A 16 9.76 -8.71 5.88
N LEU A 17 8.96 -8.20 4.94
CA LEU A 17 9.28 -8.31 3.51
C LEU A 17 10.54 -7.53 3.15
N CYS A 18 10.72 -6.33 3.69
CA CYS A 18 11.87 -5.47 3.42
C CYS A 18 13.18 -6.10 3.91
N ARG A 19 13.15 -6.82 5.04
CA ARG A 19 14.33 -7.44 5.68
C ARG A 19 14.54 -8.91 5.33
N ASP A 20 13.67 -9.51 4.54
CA ASP A 20 13.94 -10.79 3.88
C ASP A 20 14.93 -10.57 2.72
N ARG A 21 16.13 -11.15 2.78
CA ARG A 21 17.17 -10.92 1.75
C ARG A 21 16.72 -11.38 0.36
N GLU A 22 16.04 -12.52 0.27
CA GLU A 22 15.73 -13.17 -1.00
C GLU A 22 14.37 -12.70 -1.53
N SER A 23 13.29 -12.97 -0.81
CA SER A 23 11.92 -12.63 -1.18
C SER A 23 11.71 -11.11 -1.25
N GLY A 24 12.43 -10.35 -0.41
CA GLY A 24 12.34 -8.90 -0.33
C GLY A 24 13.11 -8.13 -1.40
N ARG A 25 13.94 -8.77 -2.21
CA ARG A 25 14.83 -8.06 -3.15
C ARG A 25 14.05 -7.24 -4.18
N LYS A 26 12.95 -7.79 -4.73
CA LYS A 26 12.08 -7.08 -5.67
C LYS A 26 11.42 -5.86 -5.02
N PHE A 27 11.00 -5.99 -3.77
CA PHE A 27 10.46 -4.88 -2.99
C PHE A 27 11.50 -3.75 -2.88
N ARG A 28 12.74 -4.07 -2.49
CA ARG A 28 13.79 -3.07 -2.32
C ARG A 28 14.22 -2.42 -3.64
N LEU A 29 14.27 -3.18 -4.73
CA LEU A 29 14.52 -2.64 -6.06
C LEU A 29 13.49 -1.59 -6.46
N ALA A 30 12.21 -1.86 -6.20
CA ALA A 30 11.16 -0.90 -6.52
C ALA A 30 11.15 0.30 -5.57
N VAL A 31 11.50 0.11 -4.28
CA VAL A 31 11.75 1.24 -3.38
C VAL A 31 12.88 2.14 -3.89
N LEU A 32 13.98 1.56 -4.36
CA LEU A 32 15.13 2.30 -4.89
C LEU A 32 14.79 3.08 -6.18
N GLN A 33 13.78 2.67 -6.95
CA GLN A 33 13.35 3.38 -8.16
C GLN A 33 12.68 4.73 -7.86
N ASP A 34 11.93 4.81 -6.75
CA ASP A 34 11.11 5.98 -6.43
C ASP A 34 11.60 6.77 -5.21
N PHE A 35 12.50 6.19 -4.39
CA PHE A 35 12.94 6.77 -3.12
C PHE A 35 14.45 6.72 -2.91
N GLU A 36 14.96 7.71 -2.17
CA GLU A 36 16.32 7.68 -1.66
C GLU A 36 16.41 6.70 -0.48
N VAL A 37 17.38 5.79 -0.54
CA VAL A 37 17.67 4.82 0.53
C VAL A 37 19.09 5.02 1.06
N PRO A 38 19.40 4.59 2.30
CA PRO A 38 20.76 4.65 2.84
C PRO A 38 21.77 3.99 1.89
N GLY A 39 22.83 4.71 1.53
CA GLY A 39 23.88 4.23 0.63
C GLY A 39 23.49 4.10 -0.85
N GLY A 40 22.22 4.25 -1.23
CA GLY A 40 21.78 4.09 -2.62
C GLY A 40 21.84 2.65 -3.15
N GLU A 41 21.93 1.67 -2.26
CA GLU A 41 22.08 0.25 -2.60
C GLU A 41 20.76 -0.51 -2.41
N VAL A 42 20.57 -1.61 -3.15
CA VAL A 42 19.36 -2.45 -3.02
C VAL A 42 19.27 -3.10 -1.65
N ASP A 43 20.41 -3.55 -1.11
CA ASP A 43 20.49 -4.22 0.18
C ASP A 43 20.95 -3.24 1.25
N PHE A 44 20.26 -2.08 1.32
CA PHE A 44 20.54 -1.00 2.27
C PHE A 44 20.28 -1.38 3.72
N GLU A 45 21.12 -0.87 4.63
CA GLU A 45 20.95 -0.98 6.07
C GLU A 45 19.65 -0.30 6.53
N CYS A 46 18.92 -0.96 7.44
CA CYS A 46 17.63 -0.44 7.89
C CYS A 46 17.85 0.86 8.68
N PRO A 47 17.18 1.98 8.35
CA PRO A 47 17.31 3.23 9.10
C PRO A 47 16.80 3.11 10.55
N HIS A 48 16.03 2.06 10.86
CA HIS A 48 15.55 1.75 12.21
C HIS A 48 16.37 0.64 12.91
N GLY A 49 17.50 0.22 12.33
CA GLY A 49 18.40 -0.77 12.94
C GLY A 49 17.87 -2.21 12.95
N ILE A 50 16.86 -2.54 12.13
CA ILE A 50 16.32 -3.90 12.05
C ILE A 50 17.30 -4.78 11.24
N PRO A 51 17.81 -5.89 11.82
CA PRO A 51 18.71 -6.78 11.12
C PRO A 51 18.04 -7.51 9.95
N TRP A 52 18.86 -8.01 9.02
CA TRP A 52 18.42 -8.89 7.95
C TRP A 52 17.89 -10.21 8.50
N ASP A 53 16.94 -10.79 7.76
CA ASP A 53 16.36 -12.12 7.99
C ASP A 53 15.78 -12.31 9.41
N THR A 54 15.43 -11.18 10.04
CA THR A 54 14.75 -11.15 11.34
C THR A 54 13.26 -11.37 11.13
N ASP A 55 12.67 -12.30 11.89
CA ASP A 55 11.22 -12.42 11.96
C ASP A 55 10.67 -11.26 12.80
N VAL A 56 10.46 -10.12 12.13
CA VAL A 56 9.87 -8.95 12.76
C VAL A 56 8.40 -9.27 13.01
N GLU A 57 8.04 -9.51 14.28
CA GLU A 57 6.62 -9.58 14.66
C GLU A 57 5.96 -8.24 14.38
N VAL A 58 5.30 -8.13 13.23
CA VAL A 58 4.33 -7.06 12.94
C VAL A 58 3.24 -7.19 13.99
N SER A 59 3.25 -6.30 14.99
CA SER A 59 2.34 -6.30 16.13
C SER A 59 0.93 -6.78 15.74
N ARG A 60 0.52 -7.95 16.25
CA ARG A 60 -0.78 -8.57 15.94
C ARG A 60 -1.97 -7.65 16.26
N PHE A 61 -1.77 -6.67 17.15
CA PHE A 61 -2.76 -5.66 17.51
C PHE A 61 -3.04 -4.65 16.40
N SER A 62 -2.05 -4.31 15.56
CA SER A 62 -2.30 -3.45 14.38
C SER A 62 -3.11 -4.19 13.33
N GLY A 63 -2.93 -5.50 13.17
CA GLY A 63 -3.63 -6.31 12.18
C GLY A 63 -5.15 -6.38 12.35
N ALA A 64 -5.67 -6.46 13.58
CA ALA A 64 -7.11 -6.55 13.84
C ALA A 64 -7.81 -5.19 13.74
N ILE A 65 -7.21 -4.14 14.32
CA ILE A 65 -7.74 -2.76 14.27
C ILE A 65 -7.71 -2.22 12.84
N THR A 66 -6.63 -2.50 12.08
CA THR A 66 -6.52 -2.12 10.66
C THR A 66 -7.58 -2.83 9.82
N ARG A 67 -7.91 -4.10 10.11
CA ARG A 67 -8.94 -4.87 9.39
C ARG A 67 -10.36 -4.33 9.62
N ALA A 68 -10.72 -4.03 10.87
CA ALA A 68 -12.03 -3.46 11.19
C ALA A 68 -12.19 -2.04 10.61
N ARG A 69 -11.16 -1.20 10.70
CA ARG A 69 -11.14 0.11 10.03
C ARG A 69 -11.21 -0.04 8.52
N ALA A 70 -10.41 -0.91 7.90
CA ALA A 70 -10.40 -1.09 6.45
C ALA A 70 -11.76 -1.54 5.89
N ALA A 71 -12.49 -2.40 6.61
CA ALA A 71 -13.83 -2.84 6.22
C ALA A 71 -14.88 -1.72 6.37
N ALA A 72 -14.84 -0.96 7.47
CA ALA A 72 -15.75 0.17 7.69
C ALA A 72 -15.50 1.33 6.71
N HIS A 73 -14.23 1.67 6.47
CA HIS A 73 -13.81 2.69 5.51
C HIS A 73 -14.14 2.28 4.07
N GLY A 74 -13.91 1.02 3.69
CA GLY A 74 -14.24 0.54 2.34
C GLY A 74 -15.74 0.67 2.00
N ALA A 75 -16.63 0.38 2.95
CA ALA A 75 -18.07 0.56 2.76
C ALA A 75 -18.47 2.04 2.67
N LEU A 76 -17.91 2.88 3.52
CA LEU A 76 -18.15 4.33 3.52
C LEU A 76 -17.63 5.00 2.24
N SER A 77 -16.48 4.53 1.75
CA SER A 77 -15.85 5.06 0.53
C SER A 77 -16.64 4.74 -0.73
N VAL A 78 -17.19 3.52 -0.81
CA VAL A 78 -18.13 3.17 -1.89
C VAL A 78 -19.37 4.07 -1.85
N LEU A 79 -19.92 4.35 -0.66
CA LEU A 79 -21.07 5.24 -0.50
C LEU A 79 -20.74 6.68 -0.92
N ARG A 80 -19.62 7.24 -0.47
CA ARG A 80 -19.17 8.60 -0.82
C ARG A 80 -18.91 8.76 -2.32
N THR A 81 -18.21 7.79 -2.90
CA THR A 81 -17.95 7.74 -4.35
C THR A 81 -19.26 7.70 -5.13
N SER A 82 -20.23 6.89 -4.69
CA SER A 82 -21.55 6.81 -5.33
C SER A 82 -22.39 8.09 -5.17
N LEU A 83 -22.15 8.86 -4.11
CA LEU A 83 -22.83 10.13 -3.83
C LEU A 83 -22.12 11.36 -4.39
N GLY A 84 -20.91 11.21 -4.95
CA GLY A 84 -20.14 12.33 -5.51
C GLY A 84 -19.54 13.28 -4.46
N VAL A 85 -19.48 12.87 -3.19
CA VAL A 85 -19.04 13.73 -2.08
C VAL A 85 -17.62 13.36 -1.66
N GLY A 86 -16.76 14.36 -1.47
CA GLY A 86 -15.38 14.13 -1.00
C GLY A 86 -14.49 13.45 -2.03
N LEU A 87 -14.71 13.70 -3.32
CA LEU A 87 -13.92 13.12 -4.40
C LEU A 87 -12.71 14.00 -4.72
N LEU A 88 -11.57 13.35 -4.97
CA LEU A 88 -10.37 14.00 -5.48
C LEU A 88 -10.53 14.38 -6.96
N PRO A 89 -9.87 15.46 -7.39
CA PRO A 89 -9.82 15.82 -8.79
C PRO A 89 -9.03 14.77 -9.58
N ARG A 90 -9.38 14.61 -10.86
CA ARG A 90 -8.82 13.58 -11.75
C ARG A 90 -7.28 13.49 -11.75
N PRO A 91 -6.50 14.59 -11.71
CA PRO A 91 -5.04 14.50 -11.66
C PRO A 91 -4.53 13.77 -10.39
N GLU A 92 -5.15 13.98 -9.25
CA GLU A 92 -4.76 13.33 -7.98
C GLU A 92 -5.15 11.85 -7.96
N VAL A 93 -6.30 11.52 -8.54
CA VAL A 93 -6.71 10.11 -8.74
C VAL A 93 -5.72 9.37 -9.61
N GLU A 94 -5.29 9.96 -10.73
CA GLU A 94 -4.27 9.35 -11.59
C GLU A 94 -2.90 9.28 -10.90
N ALA A 95 -2.54 10.26 -10.06
CA ALA A 95 -1.33 10.17 -9.24
C ALA A 95 -1.38 8.94 -8.32
N ARG A 96 -2.50 8.73 -7.62
CA ARG A 96 -2.72 7.53 -6.77
C ARG A 96 -2.68 6.23 -7.58
N LEU A 97 -3.32 6.18 -8.75
CA LEU A 97 -3.32 4.99 -9.61
C LEU A 97 -1.94 4.72 -10.24
N SER A 98 -1.16 5.75 -10.55
CA SER A 98 0.21 5.62 -11.08
C SER A 98 1.15 4.92 -10.09
N VAL A 99 0.98 5.19 -8.79
CA VAL A 99 1.68 4.48 -7.72
C VAL A 99 1.31 3.01 -7.72
N CYS A 100 0.03 2.69 -7.93
CA CYS A 100 -0.41 1.30 -7.93
C CYS A 100 0.09 0.52 -9.16
N ARG A 101 0.19 1.16 -10.34
CA ARG A 101 0.82 0.55 -11.54
C ARG A 101 2.30 0.22 -11.30
N ARG A 102 2.99 0.97 -10.45
CA ARG A 102 4.40 0.80 -10.09
C ARG A 102 4.60 0.33 -8.64
N CYS A 103 3.59 -0.34 -8.06
CA CYS A 103 3.52 -0.56 -6.61
C CYS A 103 4.84 -1.16 -6.09
N PRO A 104 5.58 -0.45 -5.20
CA PRO A 104 6.91 -0.89 -4.77
C PRO A 104 6.90 -2.27 -4.11
N GLY A 105 5.78 -2.67 -3.52
CA GLY A 105 5.64 -4.00 -2.95
C GLY A 105 5.24 -5.12 -3.91
N GLY A 106 5.05 -4.83 -5.19
CA GLY A 106 4.47 -5.79 -6.15
C GLY A 106 3.09 -6.29 -5.73
N LEU A 107 2.40 -5.54 -4.86
CA LEU A 107 1.13 -5.95 -4.26
C LEU A 107 -0.06 -5.64 -5.16
N ALA A 108 0.11 -4.76 -6.15
CA ALA A 108 -0.97 -4.48 -7.10
C ALA A 108 -1.17 -5.67 -8.05
N VAL A 109 -2.43 -6.06 -8.23
CA VAL A 109 -2.86 -7.04 -9.22
C VAL A 109 -3.31 -6.26 -10.47
N MET A 110 -2.65 -6.53 -11.59
CA MET A 110 -2.98 -5.94 -12.89
C MET A 110 -3.94 -6.85 -13.66
N ARG A 111 -4.82 -6.26 -14.47
CA ARG A 111 -5.65 -6.98 -15.46
C ARG A 111 -5.57 -6.23 -16.79
N GLY A 112 -4.83 -6.79 -17.75
CA GLY A 112 -4.38 -6.02 -18.91
C GLY A 112 -3.47 -4.88 -18.45
N ASP A 113 -3.70 -3.68 -18.97
CA ASP A 113 -2.88 -2.50 -18.66
C ASP A 113 -3.41 -1.68 -17.47
N ASP A 114 -4.42 -2.18 -16.76
CA ASP A 114 -5.08 -1.45 -15.68
C ASP A 114 -4.94 -2.13 -14.32
N VAL A 115 -4.92 -1.30 -13.27
CA VAL A 115 -4.83 -1.77 -11.88
C VAL A 115 -6.19 -2.32 -11.47
N TYR A 116 -6.23 -3.61 -11.15
CA TYR A 116 -7.45 -4.31 -10.79
C TYR A 116 -7.69 -4.31 -9.27
N THR A 117 -6.68 -4.62 -8.46
CA THR A 117 -6.82 -4.56 -6.99
C THR A 117 -5.45 -4.54 -6.30
N CYS A 118 -5.45 -4.45 -4.98
CA CYS A 118 -4.28 -4.69 -4.15
C CYS A 118 -4.42 -6.08 -3.53
N GLY A 119 -3.40 -6.94 -3.66
CA GLY A 119 -3.39 -8.34 -3.25
C GLY A 119 -3.82 -8.56 -1.80
N ARG A 120 -3.39 -7.67 -0.89
CA ARG A 120 -3.84 -7.71 0.52
C ARG A 120 -5.33 -7.43 0.70
N LEU A 121 -5.92 -6.59 -0.15
CA LEU A 121 -7.37 -6.34 -0.15
C LEU A 121 -8.11 -7.58 -0.66
N LEU A 122 -7.55 -8.26 -1.66
CA LEU A 122 -8.07 -9.49 -2.22
C LEU A 122 -8.05 -10.64 -1.20
N GLU A 123 -6.99 -10.76 -0.40
CA GLU A 123 -6.89 -11.70 0.72
C GLU A 123 -7.97 -11.41 1.78
N VAL A 124 -8.09 -10.17 2.25
CA VAL A 124 -9.11 -9.78 3.25
C VAL A 124 -10.53 -10.05 2.73
N HIS A 125 -10.82 -9.76 1.46
CA HIS A 125 -12.14 -10.04 0.90
C HIS A 125 -12.41 -11.54 0.69
N ARG A 126 -11.41 -12.31 0.27
CA ARG A 126 -11.51 -13.78 0.16
C ARG A 126 -11.80 -14.42 1.52
N GLU A 127 -11.09 -14.01 2.57
CA GLU A 127 -11.32 -14.47 3.94
C GLU A 127 -12.73 -14.13 4.45
N GLN A 128 -13.31 -13.02 3.96
CA GLN A 128 -14.67 -12.59 4.30
C GLN A 128 -15.76 -13.16 3.38
N GLY A 129 -15.41 -14.06 2.45
CA GLY A 129 -16.36 -14.63 1.47
C GLY A 129 -16.97 -13.60 0.51
N ARG A 130 -16.32 -12.43 0.35
CA ARG A 130 -16.80 -11.34 -0.53
C ARG A 130 -16.09 -11.40 -1.88
N SER A 131 -16.85 -11.20 -2.96
CA SER A 131 -16.26 -11.04 -4.29
C SER A 131 -15.54 -9.70 -4.38
N THR A 132 -14.29 -9.70 -4.84
CA THR A 132 -13.59 -8.47 -5.18
C THR A 132 -13.99 -8.05 -6.59
N CYS A 133 -14.97 -7.16 -6.73
CA CYS A 133 -15.06 -6.43 -7.99
C CYS A 133 -13.80 -5.54 -8.07
N GLY A 134 -13.00 -5.66 -9.13
CA GLY A 134 -11.76 -4.88 -9.30
C GLY A 134 -11.95 -3.36 -9.45
N CYS A 135 -13.15 -2.84 -9.19
CA CYS A 135 -13.42 -1.41 -9.14
C CYS A 135 -12.97 -0.79 -7.82
N VAL A 136 -12.73 -1.58 -6.76
CA VAL A 136 -12.47 -1.06 -5.41
C VAL A 136 -11.27 -0.14 -5.36
N LEU A 137 -10.21 -0.43 -6.13
CA LEU A 137 -8.99 0.36 -6.04
C LEU A 137 -9.13 1.72 -6.75
N ARG A 138 -9.86 1.78 -7.88
CA ARG A 138 -10.23 3.05 -8.51
C ARG A 138 -11.19 3.85 -7.63
N MET A 139 -12.22 3.22 -7.06
CA MET A 139 -13.16 3.90 -6.15
C MET A 139 -12.44 4.49 -4.94
N LYS A 140 -11.56 3.71 -4.28
CA LYS A 140 -10.75 4.21 -3.17
C LYS A 140 -9.79 5.31 -3.60
N ALA A 141 -9.22 5.24 -4.82
CA ALA A 141 -8.33 6.29 -5.31
C ALA A 141 -9.07 7.62 -5.51
N VAL A 142 -10.36 7.58 -5.82
CA VAL A 142 -11.21 8.76 -6.00
C VAL A 142 -11.62 9.39 -4.66
N ASP A 143 -11.83 8.62 -3.59
CA ASP A 143 -12.23 9.17 -2.29
C ASP A 143 -11.06 9.87 -1.58
N ALA A 144 -11.21 11.17 -1.28
CA ALA A 144 -10.18 11.99 -0.62
C ALA A 144 -9.80 11.47 0.76
N GLU A 145 -10.75 10.82 1.45
CA GLU A 145 -10.59 10.32 2.82
C GLU A 145 -10.02 8.89 2.87
N GLU A 146 -9.78 8.28 1.71
CA GLU A 146 -9.13 6.97 1.62
C GLU A 146 -7.61 7.09 1.56
N ASP A 147 -6.96 6.20 2.30
CA ASP A 147 -5.52 6.01 2.31
C ASP A 147 -5.14 4.74 1.57
N CYS A 148 -3.91 4.71 1.06
CA CYS A 148 -3.31 3.47 0.58
C CYS A 148 -3.20 2.48 1.75
N PRO A 149 -3.70 1.23 1.63
CA PRO A 149 -3.55 0.21 2.68
C PRO A 149 -2.09 -0.13 3.02
N ASN A 150 -1.17 0.22 2.11
CA ASN A 150 0.27 0.03 2.25
C ASN A 150 1.01 1.38 2.35
N ALA A 151 0.26 2.47 2.53
CA ALA A 151 0.76 3.83 2.78
C ALA A 151 1.74 4.38 1.70
N TRP A 152 1.52 4.01 0.43
CA TRP A 152 2.31 4.50 -0.72
C TRP A 152 1.70 5.71 -1.43
N TRP A 153 0.42 6.00 -1.22
CA TRP A 153 -0.21 7.15 -1.87
C TRP A 153 0.35 8.46 -1.33
N PRO A 154 0.54 9.47 -2.19
CA PRO A 154 0.80 10.82 -1.72
C PRO A 154 -0.39 11.28 -0.88
N ARG A 155 -0.12 11.92 0.26
CA ARG A 155 -1.17 12.60 1.02
C ARG A 155 -1.67 13.78 0.20
N ALA A 156 -2.99 13.97 0.15
CA ALA A 156 -3.56 15.20 -0.38
C ALA A 156 -3.03 16.37 0.48
N GLY A 157 -2.55 17.42 -0.19
CA GLY A 157 -2.00 18.63 0.45
C GLY A 157 -3.11 19.55 0.93
#